data_AF-A0A359IGA2-F1
#
_entry.id   AF-A0A359IGA2-F1
#
_cell.length_a   1.000
_cell.length_b   1.000
_cell.length_c   1.000
_cell.angle_alpha   90.00
_cell.angle_beta   90.00
_cell.angle_gamma   90.00
#
_symmetry.space_group_name_H-M   'P 1'
#
loop_
_entity.id
_entity.type
_entity.pdbx_description
1 polymer ?
#
loop_
_entity_poly.entity_id
_entity_poly.type
_entity_poly.pdbx_seq_one_letter_code
_entity_poly.pdbx_strand_id
1 'polypeptide(L)'
;MKKSLVLMLMWGCLSGLSAETIQRSNVSLREGAGAFFPVVTVLNKGDDVSVLENGELWIRVSTSDQTSGWVPAMAFESGASSIDYGVMADDWTDRKASKTMVNAAVKGFFEKQVEREGILNKSVMD
;
A
#
# COMPACT_ATOMS: atom_id res chain seq x y z
N MET A 1 31.26 -45.45 24.00
CA MET A 1 29.79 -45.65 24.12
C MET A 1 29.27 -44.43 24.89
N LYS A 2 29.04 -43.31 24.19
CA LYS A 2 27.74 -42.75 23.78
C LYS A 2 26.82 -42.39 24.97
N LYS A 3 26.31 -41.14 24.96
CA LYS A 3 25.27 -40.48 25.82
C LYS A 3 25.91 -39.62 26.92
N SER A 4 25.76 -38.30 27.07
CA SER A 4 24.89 -37.21 26.58
C SER A 4 25.72 -35.93 26.77
N LEU A 5 26.00 -34.99 25.85
CA LEU A 5 25.24 -34.34 24.79
C LEU A 5 23.83 -33.91 25.24
N VAL A 6 23.76 -32.78 25.94
CA VAL A 6 22.74 -31.70 25.92
C VAL A 6 23.04 -30.79 27.12
N LEU A 7 23.84 -29.73 26.95
CA LEU A 7 23.80 -28.55 27.85
C LEU A 7 24.49 -27.30 27.28
N MET A 8 24.59 -27.16 25.96
CA MET A 8 25.31 -26.01 25.37
C MET A 8 24.64 -25.52 24.09
N LEU A 9 23.32 -25.32 24.15
CA LEU A 9 22.58 -24.76 23.02
C LEU A 9 21.34 -23.98 23.44
N MET A 10 21.37 -23.29 24.58
CA MET A 10 20.28 -22.40 25.00
C MET A 10 20.82 -21.06 25.50
N TRP A 11 21.75 -20.47 24.74
CA TRP A 11 22.18 -19.09 24.97
C TRP A 11 22.26 -18.23 23.69
N GLY A 12 21.79 -18.74 22.56
CA GLY A 12 21.78 -18.01 21.29
C GLY A 12 20.36 -17.66 20.88
N CYS A 13 20.09 -16.36 20.76
CA CYS A 13 18.83 -15.75 20.30
C CYS A 13 17.64 -15.80 21.29
N LEU A 14 17.76 -15.06 22.39
CA LEU A 14 16.65 -14.18 22.77
C LEU A 14 16.66 -13.00 21.76
N SER A 15 16.35 -13.29 20.50
CA SER A 15 16.09 -12.23 19.52
C SER A 15 14.85 -11.53 20.03
N GLY A 16 14.97 -10.25 20.37
CA GLY A 16 13.85 -9.46 20.85
C GLY A 16 12.70 -9.55 19.86
N LEU A 17 11.67 -10.33 20.20
CA LEU A 17 10.37 -10.20 19.57
C LEU A 17 9.85 -8.82 19.95
N SER A 18 10.06 -7.84 19.07
CA SER A 18 9.40 -6.55 19.19
C SER A 18 8.03 -6.70 18.54
N ALA A 19 6.97 -6.56 19.32
CA ALA A 19 5.63 -6.48 18.77
C ALA A 19 5.47 -5.13 18.05
N GLU A 20 5.06 -5.17 16.79
CA GLU A 20 4.86 -3.99 15.95
C GLU A 20 3.58 -4.14 15.13
N THR A 21 2.88 -3.03 14.91
CA THR A 21 1.61 -3.02 14.21
C THR A 21 1.80 -2.52 12.78
N ILE A 22 1.24 -3.25 11.82
CA ILE A 22 1.27 -2.87 10.40
C ILE A 22 0.50 -1.56 10.19
N GLN A 23 1.13 -0.60 9.49
CA GLN A 23 0.56 0.73 9.23
C GLN A 23 -0.12 0.85 7.86
N ARG A 24 0.15 -0.07 6.93
CA ARG A 24 -0.46 -0.13 5.59
C ARG A 24 -1.47 -1.27 5.43
N SER A 25 -2.48 -1.05 4.61
CA SER A 25 -3.38 -2.11 4.16
C SER A 25 -2.79 -2.88 2.99
N ASN A 26 -3.18 -4.15 2.83
CA ASN A 26 -2.80 -5.02 1.72
C ASN A 26 -1.29 -5.28 1.59
N VAL A 27 -0.61 -5.51 2.70
CA VAL A 27 0.82 -5.86 2.75
C VAL A 27 0.99 -7.36 2.53
N SER A 28 1.76 -7.78 1.54
CA SER A 28 2.02 -9.21 1.30
C SER A 28 3.12 -9.74 2.24
N LEU A 29 2.80 -10.76 3.03
CA LEU A 29 3.77 -11.58 3.74
C LEU A 29 4.33 -12.63 2.78
N ARG A 30 5.64 -12.64 2.58
CA ARG A 30 6.32 -13.50 1.59
C ARG A 30 7.24 -14.52 2.26
N GLU A 31 7.54 -15.60 1.56
CA GLU A 31 8.47 -16.63 2.09
C GLU A 31 9.93 -16.14 2.20
N GLY A 32 10.32 -15.16 1.39
CA GLY A 32 11.68 -14.63 1.34
C GLY A 32 11.73 -13.10 1.22
N ALA A 33 12.91 -12.53 1.53
CA ALA A 33 13.21 -11.11 1.44
C ALA A 33 13.34 -10.67 -0.04
N GLY A 34 12.23 -10.60 -0.76
CA GLY A 34 12.21 -10.19 -2.15
C GLY A 34 10.82 -10.25 -2.79
N ALA A 35 10.62 -9.45 -3.83
CA ALA A 35 9.34 -9.36 -4.53
C ALA A 35 9.00 -10.60 -5.39
N PHE A 36 9.99 -11.42 -5.72
CA PHE A 36 9.82 -12.63 -6.53
C PHE A 36 9.41 -13.86 -5.73
N PHE A 37 9.50 -13.80 -4.40
CA PHE A 37 9.09 -14.91 -3.54
C PHE A 37 7.56 -14.99 -3.45
N PRO A 38 7.02 -16.20 -3.31
CA PRO A 38 5.58 -16.42 -3.19
C PRO A 38 5.01 -15.73 -1.94
N VAL A 39 3.76 -15.32 -2.05
CA VAL A 39 3.00 -14.70 -0.98
C VAL A 39 2.37 -15.80 -0.12
N VAL A 40 2.71 -15.81 1.16
CA VAL A 40 2.15 -16.72 2.17
C VAL A 40 0.76 -16.25 2.57
N THR A 41 0.63 -14.96 2.88
CA THR A 41 -0.64 -14.33 3.26
C THR A 41 -0.59 -12.82 3.02
N VAL A 42 -1.72 -12.14 3.19
CA VAL A 42 -1.83 -10.68 3.10
C VAL A 42 -2.27 -10.13 4.45
N LEU A 43 -1.49 -9.19 4.96
CA LEU A 43 -1.72 -8.44 6.19
C LEU A 43 -2.37 -7.09 5.89
N ASN A 44 -3.12 -6.58 6.84
CA ASN A 44 -3.80 -5.30 6.77
C ASN A 44 -3.33 -4.36 7.87
N LYS A 45 -3.71 -3.08 7.71
CA LYS A 45 -3.43 -2.06 8.70
C LYS A 45 -4.10 -2.44 10.02
N GLY A 46 -3.33 -2.39 11.10
CA GLY A 46 -3.79 -2.77 12.43
C GLY A 46 -3.48 -4.23 12.80
N ASP A 47 -2.95 -5.03 11.88
CA ASP A 47 -2.49 -6.38 12.22
C ASP A 47 -1.22 -6.29 13.09
N ASP A 48 -1.25 -6.96 14.23
CA ASP A 48 -0.11 -7.06 15.13
C ASP A 48 0.80 -8.22 14.69
N VAL A 49 2.08 -7.91 14.55
CA VAL A 49 3.11 -8.87 14.17
C VAL A 49 4.29 -8.78 15.12
N SER A 50 4.99 -9.89 15.30
CA SER A 50 6.24 -9.93 16.05
C SER A 50 7.42 -9.86 15.09
N VAL A 51 8.26 -8.84 15.23
CA VAL A 51 9.48 -8.69 14.44
C VAL A 51 10.53 -9.68 14.95
N LEU A 52 11.00 -10.53 14.02
CA LEU A 52 12.03 -11.53 14.27
C LEU A 52 13.41 -11.02 13.83
N GLU A 53 13.45 -10.28 12.71
CA GLU A 53 14.68 -9.80 12.09
C GLU A 53 14.43 -8.47 11.39
N ASN A 54 15.23 -7.46 11.70
CA ASN A 54 15.18 -6.16 11.04
C ASN A 54 16.19 -6.13 9.88
N GLY A 55 15.71 -5.91 8.67
CA GLY A 55 16.52 -5.59 7.50
C GLY A 55 16.15 -4.24 6.91
N GLU A 56 16.99 -3.70 6.02
CA GLU A 56 16.80 -2.35 5.45
C GLU A 56 15.53 -2.24 4.57
N LEU A 57 15.29 -3.24 3.73
CA LEU A 57 14.15 -3.25 2.81
C LEU A 57 13.08 -4.26 3.19
N TRP A 58 13.47 -5.30 3.93
CA TRP A 58 12.63 -6.43 4.28
C TRP A 58 12.79 -6.73 5.75
N ILE A 59 11.68 -6.92 6.42
CA ILE A 59 11.61 -7.23 7.84
C ILE A 59 10.97 -8.59 7.97
N ARG A 60 11.61 -9.48 8.72
CA ARG A 60 11.07 -10.80 9.00
C ARG A 60 10.14 -10.70 10.20
N VAL A 61 8.91 -11.17 10.03
CA VAL A 61 7.86 -11.09 11.03
C VAL A 61 7.21 -12.45 11.25
N SER A 62 6.59 -12.61 12.42
CA SER A 62 5.70 -13.72 12.76
C SER A 62 4.31 -13.16 13.09
N THR A 63 3.27 -13.75 12.50
CA THR A 63 1.88 -13.44 12.83
C THR A 63 1.42 -14.20 14.08
N SER A 64 0.25 -13.84 14.61
CA SER A 64 -0.44 -14.58 15.70
C SER A 64 -0.64 -16.06 15.40
N ASP A 65 -0.80 -16.39 14.12
CA ASP A 65 -1.01 -17.76 13.63
C ASP A 65 0.28 -18.57 13.54
N GLN A 66 1.36 -18.08 14.17
CA GLN A 66 2.70 -18.68 14.14
C GLN A 66 3.29 -18.80 12.72
N THR A 67 2.74 -18.04 11.77
CA THR A 67 3.24 -18.01 10.38
C THR A 67 4.33 -16.97 10.27
N SER A 68 5.51 -17.38 9.84
CA SER A 68 6.67 -16.50 9.67
C SER A 68 6.87 -16.14 8.20
N GLY A 69 7.29 -14.91 7.92
CA GLY A 69 7.64 -14.48 6.57
C GLY A 69 8.29 -13.11 6.55
N TRP A 70 8.41 -12.54 5.36
CA TRP A 70 9.04 -11.26 5.09
C TRP A 70 8.00 -10.25 4.60
N VAL A 71 8.01 -9.08 5.20
CA VAL A 71 7.24 -7.91 4.76
C VAL A 71 8.20 -6.80 4.35
N PRO A 72 7.83 -5.92 3.41
CA PRO A 72 8.65 -4.76 3.08
C PRO A 72 8.68 -3.78 4.27
N ALA A 73 9.80 -3.11 4.52
CA ALA A 73 9.96 -2.18 5.65
C ALA A 73 8.91 -1.06 5.65
N MET A 74 8.49 -0.62 4.45
CA MET A 74 7.42 0.37 4.26
C MET A 74 6.03 -0.07 4.80
N ALA A 75 5.88 -1.33 5.20
CA ALA A 75 4.65 -1.82 5.84
C ALA A 75 4.40 -1.16 7.21
N PHE A 76 5.47 -0.73 7.88
CA PHE A 76 5.44 -0.08 9.20
C PHE A 76 5.47 1.45 9.11
N GLU A 77 5.64 1.99 7.91
CA GLU A 77 5.58 3.42 7.66
C GLU A 77 4.12 3.83 7.44
N SER A 78 3.69 4.89 8.13
CA SER A 78 2.42 5.53 7.78
C SER A 78 2.53 6.04 6.34
N GLY A 79 1.61 5.59 5.48
CA GLY A 79 1.61 6.00 4.08
C GLY A 79 1.67 7.52 3.95
N ALA A 80 2.40 8.01 2.94
CA ALA A 80 2.48 9.43 2.62
C ALA A 80 1.08 10.05 2.69
N SER A 81 0.99 11.17 3.42
CA SER A 81 -0.22 11.98 3.51
C SER A 81 -0.85 12.07 2.13
N SER A 82 -2.13 11.71 2.03
CA SER A 82 -2.92 11.87 0.80
C SER A 82 -2.58 13.22 0.18
N ILE A 83 -2.33 13.26 -1.14
CA ILE A 83 -2.16 14.51 -1.87
C ILE A 83 -3.30 15.44 -1.45
N ASP A 84 -2.97 16.52 -0.77
CA ASP A 84 -3.95 17.49 -0.29
C ASP A 84 -4.40 18.32 -1.50
N TYR A 85 -5.48 17.87 -2.13
CA TYR A 85 -6.13 18.61 -3.20
C TYR A 85 -6.66 19.98 -2.71
N GLY A 86 -6.83 20.16 -1.40
CA GLY A 86 -7.15 21.44 -0.78
C GLY A 86 -6.08 22.49 -1.06
N VAL A 87 -4.79 22.12 -0.95
CA VAL A 87 -3.60 22.97 -1.23
C VAL A 87 -3.46 23.34 -2.71
N MET A 88 -4.20 22.68 -3.60
CA MET A 88 -4.27 23.04 -5.03
C MET A 88 -5.57 23.76 -5.41
N ALA A 89 -6.59 23.72 -4.55
CA ALA A 89 -7.85 24.41 -4.76
C ALA A 89 -7.78 25.89 -4.31
N ASP A 90 -6.94 26.18 -3.33
CA ASP A 90 -6.61 27.51 -2.82
C ASP A 90 -5.44 28.19 -3.56
N ASP A 91 -4.65 27.46 -4.36
CA ASP A 91 -3.73 28.02 -5.36
C ASP A 91 -4.53 28.64 -6.52
N TRP A 92 -5.12 29.81 -6.26
CA TRP A 92 -5.65 30.73 -7.25
C TRP A 92 -4.48 31.27 -8.08
N THR A 93 -3.92 30.42 -8.94
CA THR A 93 -3.21 30.93 -10.10
C THR A 93 -4.23 31.76 -10.87
N ASP A 94 -3.97 33.07 -11.03
CA ASP A 94 -4.78 34.01 -11.80
C ASP A 94 -4.65 33.67 -13.31
N ARG A 95 -4.86 32.40 -13.66
CA ARG A 95 -4.92 31.85 -15.01
C ARG A 95 -6.16 32.47 -15.62
N LYS A 96 -5.98 33.66 -16.19
CA LYS A 96 -6.93 34.33 -17.09
C LYS A 96 -7.07 33.52 -18.37
N ALA A 97 -7.59 32.30 -18.24
CA ALA A 97 -7.99 31.49 -19.37
C ALA A 97 -9.17 32.20 -20.03
N SER A 98 -9.11 32.34 -21.36
CA SER A 98 -10.21 32.93 -22.11
C SER A 98 -11.49 32.15 -21.83
N LYS A 99 -12.54 32.84 -21.36
CA LYS A 99 -13.87 32.25 -21.12
C LYS A 99 -14.36 31.48 -22.34
N THR A 100 -14.06 31.98 -23.55
CA THR A 100 -14.41 31.34 -24.82
C THR A 100 -13.68 30.01 -25.00
N MET A 101 -12.38 29.96 -24.69
CA MET A 101 -11.58 28.74 -24.82
C MET A 101 -11.99 27.69 -23.78
N VAL A 102 -12.31 28.12 -22.56
CA VAL A 102 -12.84 27.24 -21.51
C VAL A 102 -14.21 26.67 -21.92
N ASN A 103 -15.13 27.51 -22.40
CA ASN A 103 -16.44 27.04 -22.86
C ASN A 103 -16.34 26.08 -24.05
N ALA A 104 -15.44 26.35 -25.00
CA ALA A 104 -15.19 25.47 -26.13
C ALA A 104 -14.61 24.12 -25.68
N ALA A 105 -13.66 24.13 -24.74
CA ALA A 105 -13.07 22.92 -24.18
C ALA A 105 -14.10 22.08 -23.39
N VAL A 106 -14.93 22.72 -22.57
CA VAL A 106 -16.00 22.07 -21.82
C VAL A 106 -17.02 21.45 -22.78
N LYS A 107 -17.48 22.20 -23.79
CA LYS A 107 -18.41 21.70 -24.81
C LYS A 107 -17.85 20.51 -25.58
N GLY A 108 -16.60 20.61 -26.08
CA GLY A 108 -15.96 19.52 -26.81
C GLY A 108 -15.72 18.28 -25.94
N PHE A 109 -15.43 18.46 -24.64
CA PHE A 109 -15.34 17.34 -23.70
C PHE A 109 -16.70 16.64 -23.52
N PHE A 110 -17.77 17.40 -23.32
CA PHE A 110 -19.13 16.84 -23.23
C PHE A 110 -19.57 16.15 -24.52
N GLU A 111 -19.34 16.77 -25.67
CA GLU A 111 -19.66 16.18 -26.98
C GLU A 111 -18.90 14.87 -27.19
N LYS A 112 -17.61 14.82 -26.83
CA LYS A 112 -16.81 13.60 -26.89
C LYS A 112 -17.30 12.52 -25.92
N GLN A 113 -17.82 12.91 -24.75
CA GLN A 113 -18.44 11.96 -23.83
C GLN A 113 -19.78 11.44 -24.37
N VAL A 114 -20.64 12.31 -24.90
CA VAL A 114 -21.93 11.96 -25.51
C VAL A 114 -21.74 11.07 -26.74
N GLU A 115 -20.74 11.36 -27.57
CA GLU A 115 -20.38 10.57 -28.77
C GLU A 115 -19.80 9.19 -28.39
N ARG A 116 -19.07 9.09 -27.27
CA ARG A 116 -18.60 7.80 -26.74
C ARG A 116 -19.70 6.98 -26.05
N GLU A 117 -20.70 7.62 -25.47
CA GLU A 117 -21.76 6.95 -24.70
C GLU A 117 -22.92 6.46 -25.59
N GLY A 118 -23.07 6.95 -26.83
CA GLY A 118 -23.89 6.35 -27.88
C GLY A 118 -25.38 6.12 -27.58
N ILE A 119 -25.90 6.57 -26.43
CA ILE A 119 -27.28 6.36 -25.99
C ILE A 119 -27.67 7.56 -25.10
N LEU A 120 -28.93 7.99 -25.23
CA LEU A 120 -29.67 9.04 -24.50
C LEU A 120 -29.94 10.32 -25.33
N ASN A 121 -31.11 10.29 -25.99
CA ASN A 121 -31.83 11.35 -26.71
C ASN A 121 -31.52 11.60 -28.18
N LYS A 122 -31.88 10.61 -29.01
CA LYS A 122 -32.78 10.92 -30.14
C LYS A 122 -34.12 11.37 -29.55
N SER A 123 -34.63 12.53 -29.98
CA SER A 123 -35.94 13.16 -29.66
C SER A 123 -36.06 14.08 -28.43
N VAL A 124 -35.49 15.30 -28.52
CA VAL A 124 -36.06 16.50 -27.83
C VAL A 124 -36.35 17.62 -28.84
N MET A 125 -36.31 17.35 -30.15
CA MET A 125 -36.62 18.33 -31.21
C MET A 125 -37.39 17.65 -32.35
N ASP A 126 -38.54 17.06 -32.00
CA ASP A 126 -39.75 17.23 -32.80
C ASP A 126 -40.64 18.23 -32.05
#